data_AF-A0A3D4WZN7-F1
#
_entry.id   AF-A0A3D4WZN7-F1
#
_cell.length_a   1.000
_cell.length_b   1.000
_cell.length_c   1.000
_cell.angle_alpha   90.00
_cell.angle_beta   90.00
_cell.angle_gamma   90.00
#
_symmetry.space_group_name_H-M   'P 1'
#
loop_
_entity.id
_entity.type
_entity.pdbx_description
1 polymer ?
#
loop_
_entity_poly.entity_id
_entity_poly.type
_entity_poly.pdbx_seq_one_letter_code
_entity_poly.pdbx_strand_id
1 'polypeptide(L)'
;MRLSTMVRLAWTGNRADWFRLVFTAVGAGLGTFILLAAATVYWLPATERITEFRGSTITEMFDYRYTTSLLNETVRRPWLAAALLLLVLPALVFAGQSARLGAPARDRRLAAIRLAGATPGQTRLIAIVEAVVACLAGALLGIGGYFVIRRIAHQPVLSDPIAEEIGFGPANPTPHLPFPTDALPPLWIFPAVAAAIPVAAAIFTMIALRRVTVTPLTVTRRLRVRQLRWWPLALIVVGFGVLGMHYTVGRKGLGDQDILLPLTAWSAVFSLIVGIALCTAPLGQLMARITRRYAQRPAPLLAARWILADPWSGSRSLAVALISVLAGATSIRALAYFRAQNEAAQGRISGLLTETGLHRFGVLVLVMTLLIAAGGLLFAMVEGLLTRRRALVSLVAAGTPRSVLARAVLWQALLPAVPAVLLAIAVGVTAVATAETQRLPVDPAWVQLASLAGGAIAAIAAAATLSLLVLRAATAVSELRTE
;
A
#
# COMPACT_ATOMS: atom_id res chain seq x y z
N MET A 1 24.35 -3.57 29.95
CA MET A 1 24.95 -3.96 28.65
C MET A 1 25.27 -2.69 27.88
N ARG A 2 26.47 -2.57 27.30
CA ARG A 2 26.86 -1.41 26.47
C ARG A 2 26.14 -1.45 25.12
N LEU A 3 25.85 -0.29 24.54
CA LEU A 3 25.16 -0.15 23.23
C LEU A 3 25.91 -0.92 22.12
N SER A 4 27.24 -0.88 22.14
CA SER A 4 28.09 -1.62 21.18
C SER A 4 27.88 -3.13 21.24
N THR A 5 27.69 -3.69 22.44
CA THR A 5 27.38 -5.13 22.62
C THR A 5 26.00 -5.48 22.06
N MET A 6 25.02 -4.59 22.22
CA MET A 6 23.67 -4.77 21.68
C MET A 6 23.66 -4.72 20.16
N VAL A 7 24.38 -3.78 19.55
CA VAL A 7 24.55 -3.69 18.10
C VAL A 7 25.27 -4.92 17.55
N ARG A 8 26.28 -5.44 18.26
CA ARG A 8 26.99 -6.65 17.84
C ARG A 8 26.11 -7.90 17.91
N LEU A 9 25.32 -8.04 18.98
CA LEU A 9 24.32 -9.13 19.12
C LEU A 9 23.17 -9.04 18.12
N ALA A 10 22.81 -7.83 17.69
CA ALA A 10 21.85 -7.60 16.61
C ALA A 10 22.34 -8.14 15.26
N TRP A 11 23.66 -8.15 15.03
CA TRP A 11 24.28 -8.57 13.77
C TRP A 11 24.58 -10.08 13.69
N THR A 12 24.70 -10.79 14.81
CA THR A 12 25.04 -12.23 14.85
C THR A 12 23.87 -13.17 14.49
N GLY A 13 23.03 -12.77 13.53
CA GLY A 13 21.82 -13.49 13.13
C GLY A 13 22.03 -14.57 12.08
N ASN A 14 21.06 -15.48 11.97
CA ASN A 14 21.03 -16.48 10.89
C ASN A 14 20.59 -15.83 9.57
N ARG A 15 20.67 -16.52 8.42
CA ARG A 15 20.24 -15.99 7.10
C ARG A 15 18.84 -15.38 7.12
N ALA A 16 17.92 -15.96 7.90
CA ALA A 16 16.57 -15.43 8.08
C ALA A 16 16.53 -14.05 8.79
N ASP A 17 17.41 -13.81 9.76
CA ASP A 17 17.54 -12.51 10.41
C ASP A 17 18.10 -11.46 9.45
N TRP A 18 19.04 -11.85 8.58
CA TRP A 18 19.57 -10.96 7.55
C TRP A 18 18.49 -10.54 6.53
N PHE A 19 17.72 -11.50 5.99
CA PHE A 19 16.60 -11.17 5.11
C PHE A 19 15.58 -10.25 5.77
N ARG A 20 15.25 -10.49 7.04
CA ARG A 20 14.38 -9.60 7.82
C ARG A 20 14.91 -8.17 7.84
N LEU A 21 16.18 -7.99 8.21
CA LEU A 21 16.82 -6.67 8.29
C LEU A 21 16.81 -5.98 6.91
N VAL A 22 17.17 -6.70 5.85
CA VAL A 22 17.20 -6.16 4.49
C VAL A 22 15.81 -5.72 4.03
N PHE A 23 14.78 -6.57 4.16
CA PHE A 23 13.44 -6.19 3.72
C PHE A 23 12.81 -5.08 4.57
N THR A 24 13.15 -5.03 5.87
CA THR A 24 12.74 -3.91 6.73
C THR A 24 13.42 -2.61 6.32
N ALA A 25 14.71 -2.67 5.96
CA ALA A 25 15.44 -1.53 5.40
C ALA A 25 14.84 -1.09 4.05
N VAL A 26 14.50 -2.01 3.15
CA VAL A 26 13.84 -1.69 1.87
C VAL A 26 12.49 -1.00 2.10
N GLY A 27 11.66 -1.51 3.00
CA GLY A 27 10.37 -0.88 3.34
C GLY A 27 10.53 0.52 3.93
N ALA A 28 11.49 0.69 4.84
CA ALA A 28 11.83 1.99 5.42
C ALA A 28 12.39 2.97 4.36
N GLY A 29 13.20 2.47 3.42
CA GLY A 29 13.74 3.26 2.31
C GLY A 29 12.67 3.71 1.33
N LEU A 30 11.72 2.83 0.99
CA LEU A 30 10.54 3.20 0.19
C LEU A 30 9.71 4.27 0.90
N GLY A 31 9.41 4.08 2.19
CA GLY A 31 8.68 5.09 2.99
C GLY A 31 9.41 6.44 3.03
N THR A 32 10.73 6.42 3.18
CA THR A 32 11.57 7.63 3.20
C THR A 32 11.57 8.33 1.84
N PHE A 33 11.73 7.59 0.75
CA PHE A 33 11.66 8.12 -0.61
C PHE A 33 10.30 8.80 -0.87
N ILE A 34 9.21 8.13 -0.50
CA ILE A 34 7.84 8.66 -0.68
C ILE A 34 7.61 9.92 0.16
N LEU A 35 8.07 9.95 1.42
CA LEU A 35 7.98 11.14 2.28
C LEU A 35 8.75 12.33 1.69
N LEU A 36 9.94 12.10 1.15
CA LEU A 36 10.73 13.16 0.49
C LEU A 36 10.09 13.62 -0.81
N ALA A 37 9.52 12.71 -1.60
CA ALA A 37 8.77 13.07 -2.80
C ALA A 37 7.54 13.93 -2.44
N ALA A 38 6.78 13.54 -1.42
CA ALA A 38 5.64 14.31 -0.92
C ALA A 38 6.06 15.69 -0.40
N ALA A 39 7.17 15.78 0.36
CA ALA A 39 7.72 17.03 0.84
C ALA A 39 8.19 17.93 -0.31
N THR A 40 8.80 17.36 -1.35
CA THR A 40 9.21 18.10 -2.55
C THR A 40 7.99 18.72 -3.22
N VAL A 41 6.90 17.95 -3.38
CA VAL A 41 5.63 18.43 -3.96
C VAL A 41 4.98 19.53 -3.12
N TYR A 42 5.06 19.43 -1.81
CA TYR A 42 4.46 20.41 -0.90
C TYR A 42 5.21 21.75 -0.89
N TRP A 43 6.54 21.72 -1.00
CA TRP A 43 7.40 22.91 -0.91
C TRP A 43 7.77 23.54 -2.26
N LEU A 44 7.03 23.25 -3.33
CA LEU A 44 7.29 23.90 -4.63
C LEU A 44 7.02 25.42 -4.57
N PRO A 45 7.90 26.25 -5.17
CA PRO A 45 7.65 27.68 -5.38
C PRO A 45 6.34 27.92 -6.14
N ALA A 46 5.58 28.95 -5.76
CA ALA A 46 4.33 29.30 -6.43
C ALA A 46 4.56 29.57 -7.92
N THR A 47 3.60 29.16 -8.75
CA THR A 47 3.65 29.42 -10.20
C THR A 47 3.52 30.91 -10.46
N GLU A 48 4.54 31.50 -11.07
CA GLU A 48 4.57 32.92 -11.37
C GLU A 48 3.73 33.22 -12.62
N ARG A 49 3.05 34.37 -12.58
CA ARG A 49 2.30 34.91 -13.71
C ARG A 49 3.22 35.86 -14.47
N ILE A 50 3.52 35.56 -15.71
CA ILE A 50 4.34 36.35 -16.61
C ILE A 50 3.41 37.23 -17.44
N THR A 51 3.60 38.55 -17.37
CA THR A 51 2.91 39.52 -18.22
C THR A 51 3.87 40.00 -19.31
N GLU A 52 3.66 39.53 -20.54
CA GLU A 52 4.39 40.04 -21.72
C GLU A 52 3.59 41.20 -22.35
N PHE A 53 4.24 42.35 -22.48
CA PHE A 53 3.70 43.50 -23.20
C PHE A 53 4.27 43.51 -24.61
N ARG A 54 3.43 43.24 -25.63
CA ARG A 54 3.80 43.36 -27.04
C ARG A 54 2.94 44.41 -27.72
N GLY A 55 3.47 45.63 -27.83
CA GLY A 55 2.71 46.77 -28.34
C GLY A 55 1.55 47.14 -27.40
N SER A 56 0.32 47.23 -27.93
CA SER A 56 -0.90 47.46 -27.14
C SER A 56 -1.55 46.17 -26.61
N THR A 57 -0.99 45.00 -26.92
CA THR A 57 -1.52 43.70 -26.50
C THR A 57 -0.81 43.22 -25.24
N ILE A 58 -1.58 43.01 -24.18
CA ILE A 58 -1.13 42.38 -22.94
C ILE A 58 -1.38 40.88 -23.07
N THR A 59 -0.32 40.08 -23.07
CA THR A 59 -0.43 38.62 -23.02
C THR A 59 -0.02 38.16 -21.64
N GLU A 60 -0.99 37.64 -20.89
CA GLU A 60 -0.73 37.00 -19.61
C GLU A 60 -0.46 35.51 -19.83
N MET A 61 0.73 35.05 -19.46
CA MET A 61 1.11 33.64 -19.46
C MET A 61 1.41 33.18 -18.03
N PHE A 62 1.26 31.87 -17.79
CA PHE A 62 1.71 31.23 -16.56
C PHE A 62 3.03 30.49 -16.84
N ASP A 63 4.00 30.60 -15.93
CA ASP A 63 5.27 29.88 -16.02
C ASP A 63 5.08 28.39 -15.68
N TYR A 64 4.61 27.61 -16.66
CA TYR A 64 4.44 26.18 -16.51
C TYR A 64 5.80 25.47 -16.50
N ARG A 65 6.34 25.15 -15.32
CA ARG A 65 7.66 24.49 -15.21
C ARG A 65 7.63 22.98 -15.44
N TYR A 66 6.47 22.35 -15.21
CA TYR A 66 6.32 20.90 -15.27
C TYR A 66 5.38 20.43 -16.39
N THR A 67 5.59 19.22 -16.87
CA THR A 67 4.73 18.61 -17.92
C THR A 67 3.31 18.33 -17.45
N THR A 68 3.07 18.32 -16.13
CA THR A 68 1.79 17.96 -15.53
C THR A 68 1.14 19.15 -14.84
N SER A 69 -0.11 19.47 -15.21
CA SER A 69 -0.90 20.56 -14.62
C SER A 69 -1.04 20.46 -13.09
N LEU A 70 -1.05 19.25 -12.51
CA LEU A 70 -1.10 19.04 -11.05
C LEU A 70 0.07 19.65 -10.29
N LEU A 71 1.26 19.66 -10.90
CA LEU A 71 2.46 20.24 -10.31
C LEU A 71 2.50 21.76 -10.52
N ASN A 72 1.91 22.23 -11.62
CA ASN A 72 1.87 23.65 -11.94
C ASN A 72 0.74 24.40 -11.21
N GLU A 73 -0.36 23.77 -10.86
CA GLU A 73 -1.46 24.45 -10.17
C GLU A 73 -1.25 24.46 -8.65
N THR A 74 -0.97 25.64 -8.07
CA THR A 74 -0.71 25.83 -6.63
C THR A 74 -1.81 25.24 -5.74
N VAL A 75 -3.07 25.30 -6.18
CA VAL A 75 -4.23 24.78 -5.43
C VAL A 75 -4.27 23.24 -5.40
N ARG A 76 -3.68 22.56 -6.39
CA ARG A 76 -3.72 21.09 -6.51
C ARG A 76 -2.55 20.38 -5.81
N ARG A 77 -1.42 21.06 -5.62
CA ARG A 77 -0.20 20.50 -5.00
C ARG A 77 -0.44 19.87 -3.61
N PRO A 78 -1.21 20.46 -2.68
CA PRO A 78 -1.46 19.85 -1.37
C PRO A 78 -2.19 18.51 -1.47
N TRP A 79 -3.11 18.37 -2.42
CA TRP A 79 -3.83 17.12 -2.67
C TRP A 79 -2.91 16.03 -3.23
N LEU A 80 -1.98 16.42 -4.11
CA LEU A 80 -0.95 15.54 -4.64
C LEU A 80 0.01 15.07 -3.54
N ALA A 81 0.47 15.99 -2.69
CA ALA A 81 1.31 15.67 -1.54
C ALA A 81 0.57 14.75 -0.56
N ALA A 82 -0.71 14.99 -0.28
CA ALA A 82 -1.53 14.11 0.57
C ALA A 82 -1.69 12.70 -0.03
N ALA A 83 -1.89 12.58 -1.34
CA ALA A 83 -1.94 11.29 -2.03
C ALA A 83 -0.61 10.52 -1.93
N LEU A 84 0.53 11.21 -2.09
CA LEU A 84 1.85 10.63 -1.86
C LEU A 84 2.07 10.24 -0.39
N LEU A 85 1.63 11.05 0.57
CA LEU A 85 1.69 10.71 1.99
C LEU A 85 0.88 9.44 2.31
N LEU A 86 -0.27 9.24 1.65
CA LEU A 86 -1.05 8.02 1.82
C LEU A 86 -0.30 6.78 1.32
N LEU A 87 0.57 6.91 0.30
CA LEU A 87 1.42 5.84 -0.21
C LEU A 87 2.50 5.38 0.81
N VAL A 88 2.77 6.19 1.84
CA VAL A 88 3.66 5.80 2.95
C VAL A 88 3.05 4.64 3.75
N LEU A 89 1.73 4.58 3.91
CA LEU A 89 1.05 3.52 4.67
C LEU A 89 1.37 2.11 4.15
N PRO A 90 1.21 1.79 2.84
CA PRO A 90 1.62 0.49 2.29
C PRO A 90 3.09 0.17 2.56
N ALA A 91 3.99 1.14 2.43
CA ALA A 91 5.42 0.95 2.67
C ALA A 91 5.71 0.62 4.15
N LEU A 92 5.02 1.28 5.08
CA LEU A 92 5.14 1.00 6.52
C LEU A 92 4.53 -0.37 6.89
N VAL A 93 3.40 -0.73 6.29
CA VAL A 93 2.81 -2.07 6.50
C VAL A 93 3.74 -3.15 5.98
N PHE A 94 4.33 -2.94 4.80
CA PHE A 94 5.35 -3.82 4.23
C PHE A 94 6.55 -3.97 5.18
N ALA A 95 7.10 -2.85 5.69
CA ALA A 95 8.20 -2.87 6.65
C ALA A 95 7.81 -3.59 7.96
N GLY A 96 6.57 -3.43 8.42
CA GLY A 96 6.04 -4.12 9.60
C GLY A 96 5.85 -5.63 9.39
N GLN A 97 5.46 -6.05 8.18
CA GLN A 97 5.36 -7.45 7.79
C GLN A 97 6.75 -8.07 7.65
N SER A 98 7.70 -7.37 7.02
CA SER A 98 9.07 -7.84 6.93
C SER A 98 9.70 -7.99 8.30
N ALA A 99 9.43 -7.09 9.25
CA ALA A 99 9.95 -7.16 10.62
C ALA A 99 9.49 -8.41 11.41
N ARG A 100 8.43 -9.09 10.97
CA ARG A 100 7.95 -10.36 11.56
C ARG A 100 8.63 -11.59 10.99
N LEU A 101 9.32 -11.48 9.85
CA LEU A 101 10.06 -12.59 9.26
C LEU A 101 11.07 -13.14 10.27
N GLY A 102 11.06 -14.45 10.48
CA GLY A 102 11.96 -15.09 11.45
C GLY A 102 11.63 -14.76 12.91
N ALA A 103 10.44 -14.22 13.23
CA ALA A 103 9.99 -14.02 14.61
C ALA A 103 10.16 -15.29 15.48
N PRO A 104 9.86 -16.52 15.01
CA PRO A 104 10.11 -17.72 15.82
C PRO A 104 11.59 -17.94 16.18
N ALA A 105 12.50 -17.67 15.24
CA ALA A 105 13.94 -17.79 15.48
C ALA A 105 14.45 -16.69 16.42
N ARG A 106 13.98 -15.46 16.21
CA ARG A 106 14.25 -14.31 17.09
C ARG A 106 13.74 -14.57 18.49
N ASP A 107 12.51 -15.04 18.64
CA ASP A 107 11.89 -15.28 19.94
C ASP A 107 12.62 -16.40 20.69
N ARG A 108 13.11 -17.44 19.99
CA ARG A 108 14.04 -18.43 20.56
C ARG A 108 15.36 -17.81 21.02
N ARG A 109 15.99 -16.96 20.20
CA ARG A 109 17.23 -16.24 20.56
C ARG A 109 17.04 -15.34 21.78
N LEU A 110 15.96 -14.57 21.80
CA LEU A 110 15.60 -13.68 22.91
C LEU A 110 15.24 -14.48 24.16
N ALA A 111 14.57 -15.63 24.03
CA ALA A 111 14.32 -16.53 25.14
C ALA A 111 15.61 -17.11 25.72
N ALA A 112 16.56 -17.53 24.88
CA ALA A 112 17.88 -17.99 25.33
C ALA A 112 18.66 -16.89 26.09
N ILE A 113 18.63 -15.66 25.59
CA ILE A 113 19.23 -14.49 26.26
C ILE A 113 18.56 -14.22 27.62
N ARG A 114 17.23 -14.38 27.70
CA ARG A 114 16.49 -14.28 28.97
C ARG A 114 16.82 -15.41 29.94
N LEU A 115 16.98 -16.64 29.46
CA LEU A 115 17.39 -17.79 30.26
C LEU A 115 18.83 -17.64 30.79
N ALA A 116 19.69 -16.93 30.07
CA ALA A 116 21.02 -16.52 30.53
C ALA A 116 21.01 -15.34 31.54
N GLY A 117 19.83 -14.89 32.00
CA GLY A 117 19.68 -13.87 33.04
C GLY A 117 19.36 -12.45 32.54
N ALA A 118 19.12 -12.24 31.24
CA ALA A 118 18.76 -10.91 30.75
C ALA A 118 17.34 -10.49 31.17
N THR A 119 17.20 -9.22 31.57
CA THR A 119 15.90 -8.64 31.94
C THR A 119 14.97 -8.48 30.73
N PRO A 120 13.63 -8.45 30.92
CA PRO A 120 12.68 -8.16 29.86
C PRO A 120 12.93 -6.80 29.17
N GLY A 121 13.38 -5.80 29.93
CA GLY A 121 13.74 -4.48 29.41
C GLY A 121 14.94 -4.54 28.46
N GLN A 122 16.00 -5.27 28.84
CA GLN A 122 17.17 -5.47 27.98
C GLN A 122 16.83 -6.22 26.69
N THR A 123 15.98 -7.24 26.79
CA THR A 123 15.51 -8.02 25.63
C THR A 123 14.71 -7.14 24.65
N ARG A 124 13.84 -6.28 25.17
CA ARG A 124 13.08 -5.32 24.38
C ARG A 124 13.98 -4.28 23.72
N LEU A 125 15.00 -3.80 24.45
CA LEU A 125 15.97 -2.84 23.92
C LEU A 125 16.77 -3.43 22.75
N ILE A 126 17.20 -4.68 22.84
CA ILE A 126 17.87 -5.39 21.72
C ILE A 126 16.97 -5.39 20.47
N ALA A 127 15.70 -5.76 20.62
CA ALA A 127 14.76 -5.77 19.50
C ALA A 127 14.48 -4.38 18.93
N ILE A 128 14.42 -3.34 19.78
CA ILE A 128 14.28 -1.95 19.34
C ILE A 128 15.52 -1.52 18.54
N VAL A 129 16.73 -1.80 19.04
CA VAL A 129 17.98 -1.47 18.34
C VAL A 129 18.05 -2.17 16.99
N GLU A 130 17.68 -3.45 16.90
CA GLU A 130 17.60 -4.18 15.62
C GLU A 130 16.68 -3.49 14.60
N ALA A 131 15.48 -3.09 15.04
CA ALA A 131 14.53 -2.40 14.17
C ALA A 131 15.05 -1.01 13.76
N VAL A 132 15.58 -0.24 14.71
CA VAL A 132 16.12 1.11 14.47
C VAL A 132 17.29 1.08 13.49
N VAL A 133 18.23 0.15 13.64
CA VAL A 133 19.39 0.02 12.73
C VAL A 133 18.93 -0.31 11.31
N ALA A 134 18.00 -1.26 11.14
CA ALA A 134 17.45 -1.59 9.83
C ALA A 134 16.72 -0.40 9.19
N CYS A 135 15.88 0.29 9.97
CA CYS A 135 15.13 1.44 9.49
C CYS A 135 16.01 2.65 9.19
N LEU A 136 17.10 2.86 9.93
CA LEU A 136 18.07 3.93 9.69
C LEU A 136 18.86 3.65 8.41
N ALA A 137 19.36 2.42 8.22
CA ALA A 137 19.99 2.01 6.97
C ALA A 137 19.02 2.17 5.78
N GLY A 138 17.76 1.77 5.97
CA GLY A 138 16.69 1.97 4.99
C GLY A 138 16.46 3.44 4.67
N ALA A 139 16.35 4.31 5.68
CA ALA A 139 16.14 5.74 5.48
C ALA A 139 17.29 6.40 4.71
N LEU A 140 18.55 6.05 5.02
CA LEU A 140 19.71 6.52 4.26
C LEU A 140 19.67 6.05 2.80
N LEU A 141 19.32 4.78 2.56
CA LEU A 141 19.11 4.26 1.19
C LEU A 141 17.96 4.97 0.48
N GLY A 142 16.88 5.31 1.19
CA GLY A 142 15.75 6.07 0.64
C GLY A 142 16.13 7.50 0.25
N ILE A 143 16.94 8.18 1.06
CA ILE A 143 17.51 9.50 0.72
C ILE A 143 18.42 9.39 -0.50
N GLY A 144 19.32 8.40 -0.52
CA GLY A 144 20.19 8.16 -1.69
C GLY A 144 19.38 7.87 -2.95
N GLY A 145 18.37 7.00 -2.85
CA GLY A 145 17.44 6.67 -3.93
C GLY A 145 16.65 7.89 -4.42
N TYR A 146 16.25 8.79 -3.52
CA TYR A 146 15.62 10.06 -3.87
C TYR A 146 16.51 10.91 -4.78
N PHE A 147 17.78 11.09 -4.43
CA PHE A 147 18.72 11.84 -5.27
C PHE A 147 19.05 11.14 -6.59
N VAL A 148 19.19 9.81 -6.58
CA VAL A 148 19.45 9.02 -7.80
C VAL A 148 18.28 9.15 -8.77
N ILE A 149 17.05 8.91 -8.31
CA ILE A 149 15.84 9.04 -9.14
C ILE A 149 15.66 10.49 -9.59
N ARG A 150 15.88 11.48 -8.71
CA ARG A 150 15.84 12.91 -9.06
C ARG A 150 16.81 13.24 -10.21
N ARG A 151 18.03 12.72 -10.16
CA ARG A 151 19.04 12.93 -11.21
C ARG A 151 18.66 12.26 -12.53
N ILE A 152 18.16 11.02 -12.48
CA ILE A 152 17.73 10.28 -13.68
C ILE A 152 16.49 10.94 -14.32
N ALA A 153 15.57 11.44 -13.49
CA ALA A 153 14.33 12.09 -13.90
C ALA A 153 14.52 13.54 -14.36
N HIS A 154 15.70 14.15 -14.15
CA HIS A 154 16.02 15.49 -14.62
C HIS A 154 16.38 15.45 -16.11
N GLN A 155 15.38 15.13 -16.93
CA GLN A 155 15.47 15.17 -18.37
C GLN A 155 14.50 16.24 -18.88
N PRO A 156 15.00 17.42 -19.29
CA PRO A 156 14.16 18.49 -19.82
C PRO A 156 13.52 18.01 -21.13
N VAL A 157 12.21 18.12 -21.22
CA VAL A 157 11.46 17.77 -22.43
C VAL A 157 11.12 19.08 -23.15
N LEU A 158 11.56 19.19 -24.40
CA LEU A 158 11.31 20.36 -25.27
C LEU A 158 9.91 20.37 -25.89
N SER A 159 9.09 19.36 -25.62
CA SER A 159 7.68 19.35 -26.03
C SER A 159 6.91 20.28 -25.09
N ASP A 160 6.45 21.41 -25.61
CA ASP A 160 5.34 22.14 -25.03
C ASP A 160 4.07 21.38 -25.41
N PRO A 161 3.43 20.64 -24.48
CA PRO A 161 2.24 19.84 -24.79
C PRO A 161 1.09 20.71 -25.32
N ILE A 162 1.12 22.01 -24.99
CA ILE A 162 0.14 23.00 -25.39
C ILE A 162 0.39 23.39 -26.85
N ALA A 163 1.63 23.65 -27.23
CA ALA A 163 1.98 24.03 -28.62
C ALA A 163 1.86 22.89 -29.64
N GLU A 164 2.23 21.67 -29.26
CA GLU A 164 2.12 20.50 -30.14
C GLU A 164 0.66 20.18 -30.52
N GLU A 165 -0.31 20.59 -29.69
CA GLU A 165 -1.73 20.26 -29.86
C GLU A 165 -2.58 21.39 -30.46
N ILE A 166 -2.22 22.68 -30.28
CA ILE A 166 -2.95 23.82 -30.88
C ILE A 166 -2.38 24.23 -32.25
N GLY A 167 -1.28 23.63 -32.70
CA GLY A 167 -0.62 23.97 -33.97
C GLY A 167 0.03 25.36 -33.99
N PHE A 168 0.15 26.01 -32.83
CA PHE A 168 0.97 27.20 -32.61
C PHE A 168 2.31 26.74 -32.00
N GLY A 169 3.43 27.36 -32.38
CA GLY A 169 4.73 27.06 -31.76
C GLY A 169 4.72 27.27 -30.23
N PRO A 170 5.69 26.71 -29.48
CA PRO A 170 5.80 26.83 -28.03
C PRO A 170 5.47 28.25 -27.57
N ALA A 171 4.39 28.38 -26.79
CA ALA A 171 3.97 29.66 -26.22
C ALA A 171 5.07 30.21 -25.30
N ASN A 172 5.85 29.30 -24.71
CA ASN A 172 7.04 29.58 -23.95
C ASN A 172 8.18 28.64 -24.42
N PRO A 173 9.34 29.14 -24.89
CA PRO A 173 10.46 28.30 -25.35
C PRO A 173 11.24 27.59 -24.23
N THR A 174 10.75 27.63 -22.99
CA THR A 174 11.42 27.04 -21.81
C THR A 174 11.18 25.53 -21.72
N PRO A 175 12.23 24.71 -21.53
CA PRO A 175 12.08 23.26 -21.37
C PRO A 175 11.26 22.90 -20.12
N HIS A 176 10.30 21.98 -20.26
CA HIS A 176 9.47 21.51 -19.14
C HIS A 176 10.07 20.26 -18.50
N LEU A 177 9.98 20.17 -17.17
CA LEU A 177 10.45 19.00 -16.42
C LEU A 177 9.30 18.01 -16.13
N PRO A 178 9.51 16.68 -16.25
CA PRO A 178 8.45 15.70 -15.95
C PRO A 178 8.15 15.59 -14.46
N PHE A 179 9.13 15.87 -13.61
CA PHE A 179 9.05 15.77 -12.16
C PHE A 179 9.75 16.97 -11.50
N PRO A 180 9.38 17.34 -10.26
CA PRO A 180 10.00 18.44 -9.51
C PRO A 180 11.43 18.07 -9.08
N THR A 181 12.34 18.14 -10.04
CA THR A 181 13.77 17.79 -9.90
C THR A 181 14.67 19.01 -9.80
N ASP A 182 14.10 20.19 -9.95
CA ASP A 182 14.70 21.52 -9.80
C ASP A 182 14.55 22.04 -8.36
N ALA A 183 13.41 21.79 -7.73
CA ALA A 183 13.18 22.13 -6.33
C ALA A 183 13.71 21.06 -5.36
N LEU A 184 14.13 21.47 -4.17
CA LEU A 184 14.41 20.59 -3.03
C LEU A 184 13.50 21.00 -1.87
N PRO A 185 13.03 20.03 -1.05
CA PRO A 185 12.43 20.36 0.22
C PRO A 185 13.47 21.06 1.12
N PRO A 186 13.03 21.86 2.11
CA PRO A 186 13.93 22.45 3.09
C PRO A 186 14.91 21.44 3.68
N LEU A 187 16.18 21.85 3.85
CA LEU A 187 17.26 20.94 4.23
C LEU A 187 17.02 20.20 5.56
N TRP A 188 16.22 20.76 6.46
CA TRP A 188 15.86 20.13 7.74
C TRP A 188 14.92 18.92 7.57
N ILE A 189 14.21 18.80 6.45
CA ILE A 189 13.31 17.68 6.18
C ILE A 189 14.08 16.37 6.04
N PHE A 190 15.28 16.40 5.46
CA PHE A 190 16.11 15.20 5.29
C PHE A 190 16.46 14.53 6.63
N PRO A 191 17.08 15.21 7.61
CA PRO A 191 17.33 14.62 8.92
C PRO A 191 16.03 14.35 9.69
N ALA A 192 14.98 15.16 9.52
CA ALA A 192 13.69 14.93 10.18
C ALA A 192 13.05 13.60 9.72
N VAL A 193 12.99 13.33 8.41
CA VAL A 193 12.48 12.08 7.86
C VAL A 193 13.40 10.91 8.22
N ALA A 194 14.72 11.11 8.16
CA ALA A 194 15.70 10.10 8.57
C ALA A 194 15.56 9.68 10.05
N ALA A 195 15.12 10.59 10.92
CA ALA A 195 14.85 10.31 12.32
C ALA A 195 13.43 9.77 12.57
N ALA A 196 12.43 10.28 11.85
CA ALA A 196 11.02 9.93 12.03
C ALA A 196 10.76 8.43 11.77
N ILE A 197 11.36 7.87 10.71
CA ILE A 197 11.17 6.46 10.32
C ILE A 197 11.71 5.49 11.40
N PRO A 198 12.96 5.61 11.89
CA PRO A 198 13.45 4.81 13.01
C PRO A 198 12.69 5.02 14.32
N VAL A 199 12.26 6.24 14.64
CA VAL A 199 11.46 6.53 15.85
C VAL A 199 10.11 5.81 15.77
N ALA A 200 9.42 5.89 14.62
CA ALA A 200 8.18 5.16 14.39
C ALA A 200 8.38 3.64 14.53
N ALA A 201 9.48 3.10 13.98
CA ALA A 201 9.82 1.69 14.10
C ALA A 201 10.13 1.27 15.55
N ALA A 202 10.81 2.13 16.31
CA ALA A 202 11.08 1.92 17.73
C ALA A 202 9.78 1.88 18.54
N ILE A 203 8.88 2.84 18.33
CA ILE A 203 7.55 2.91 18.97
C ILE A 203 6.72 1.67 18.61
N PHE A 204 6.68 1.29 17.33
CA PHE A 204 5.94 0.12 16.87
C PHE A 204 6.47 -1.17 17.49
N THR A 205 7.80 -1.36 17.47
CA THR A 205 8.47 -2.50 18.10
C THR A 205 8.22 -2.54 19.60
N MET A 206 8.25 -1.35 20.25
CA MET A 206 7.85 -1.16 21.64
C MET A 206 6.46 -1.77 21.87
N ILE A 207 5.45 -1.32 21.12
CA ILE A 207 4.04 -1.69 21.31
C ILE A 207 3.83 -3.18 21.01
N ALA A 208 4.43 -3.69 19.93
CA ALA A 208 4.32 -5.08 19.52
C ALA A 208 4.85 -6.04 20.59
N LEU A 209 5.94 -5.68 21.27
CA LEU A 209 6.56 -6.50 22.31
C LEU A 209 5.88 -6.37 23.69
N ARG A 210 4.98 -5.39 23.90
CA ARG A 210 4.25 -5.27 25.19
C ARG A 210 3.40 -6.50 25.52
N ARG A 211 2.98 -7.28 24.51
CA ARG A 211 2.16 -8.49 24.69
C ARG A 211 2.96 -9.80 24.75
N VAL A 212 4.25 -9.77 24.42
CA VAL A 212 5.14 -10.97 24.36
C VAL A 212 5.73 -11.32 25.74
N THR A 213 5.56 -10.44 26.73
CA THR A 213 5.97 -10.68 28.13
C THR A 213 5.07 -11.65 28.90
N VAL A 214 3.97 -12.13 28.31
CA VAL A 214 3.03 -13.05 28.97
C VAL A 214 3.40 -14.50 28.66
N THR A 215 4.16 -15.08 29.59
CA THR A 215 4.42 -16.51 29.85
C THR A 215 5.01 -17.42 28.73
N PRO A 216 6.20 -18.02 28.98
CA PRO A 216 6.81 -19.01 28.09
C PRO A 216 6.08 -20.37 28.05
N LEU A 217 5.01 -20.56 28.84
CA LEU A 217 4.26 -21.80 28.99
C LEU A 217 2.92 -21.84 28.22
N THR A 218 2.67 -20.87 27.33
CA THR A 218 1.39 -20.73 26.60
C THR A 218 1.20 -21.78 25.47
N VAL A 219 1.78 -22.98 25.63
CA VAL A 219 1.88 -24.02 24.59
C VAL A 219 0.62 -24.90 24.48
N THR A 220 -0.24 -24.96 25.49
CA THR A 220 -1.29 -25.99 25.54
C THR A 220 -2.69 -25.53 25.15
N ARG A 221 -2.96 -24.23 25.00
CA ARG A 221 -4.32 -23.75 24.72
C ARG A 221 -4.44 -23.16 23.31
N ARG A 222 -4.79 -24.02 22.33
CA ARG A 222 -5.32 -23.56 21.04
C ARG A 222 -6.71 -22.96 21.28
N LEU A 223 -6.77 -21.63 21.43
CA LEU A 223 -8.03 -20.89 21.46
C LEU A 223 -8.78 -21.15 20.13
N ARG A 224 -10.00 -21.72 20.21
CA ARG A 224 -10.89 -21.83 19.05
C ARG A 224 -11.09 -20.43 18.46
N VAL A 225 -10.81 -20.27 17.18
CA VAL A 225 -11.02 -18.99 16.49
C VAL A 225 -12.52 -18.73 16.40
N ARG A 226 -12.97 -17.59 16.94
CA ARG A 226 -14.37 -17.15 16.95
C ARG A 226 -14.86 -16.97 15.50
N GLN A 227 -16.07 -17.46 15.21
CA GLN A 227 -16.73 -17.22 13.91
C GLN A 227 -16.80 -15.72 13.64
N LEU A 228 -16.42 -15.28 12.44
CA LEU A 228 -16.41 -13.86 12.11
C LEU A 228 -17.81 -13.37 11.77
N ARG A 229 -18.15 -12.20 12.32
CA ARG A 229 -19.40 -11.48 12.05
C ARG A 229 -19.20 -10.55 10.84
N TRP A 230 -20.24 -10.34 10.04
CA TRP A 230 -20.25 -9.48 8.85
C TRP A 230 -20.28 -7.96 9.17
N TRP A 231 -19.84 -7.56 10.35
CA TRP A 231 -19.80 -6.15 10.75
C TRP A 231 -18.92 -5.25 9.85
N PRO A 232 -17.87 -5.73 9.14
CA PRO A 232 -17.16 -4.88 8.19
C PRO A 232 -18.03 -4.42 7.02
N LEU A 233 -19.05 -5.19 6.63
CA LEU A 233 -20.02 -4.77 5.62
C LEU A 233 -20.86 -3.59 6.13
N ALA A 234 -21.17 -3.55 7.43
CA ALA A 234 -21.85 -2.41 8.03
C ALA A 234 -21.00 -1.13 7.95
N LEU A 235 -19.66 -1.21 8.07
CA LEU A 235 -18.79 -0.05 7.83
C LEU A 235 -18.86 0.46 6.39
N ILE A 236 -18.98 -0.45 5.41
CA ILE A 236 -19.15 -0.06 4.01
C ILE A 236 -20.49 0.66 3.83
N VAL A 237 -21.57 0.11 4.38
CA VAL A 237 -22.91 0.73 4.35
C VAL A 237 -22.92 2.10 5.04
N VAL A 238 -22.30 2.21 6.23
CA VAL A 238 -22.13 3.50 6.93
C VAL A 238 -21.31 4.47 6.09
N GLY A 239 -20.24 4.01 5.44
CA GLY A 239 -19.44 4.83 4.54
C GLY A 239 -20.27 5.43 3.41
N PHE A 240 -21.13 4.63 2.76
CA PHE A 240 -22.07 5.12 1.75
C PHE A 240 -23.13 6.06 2.33
N GLY A 241 -23.65 5.78 3.53
CA GLY A 241 -24.61 6.66 4.21
C GLY A 241 -24.02 8.03 4.50
N VAL A 242 -22.78 8.08 5.01
CA VAL A 242 -22.03 9.31 5.24
C VAL A 242 -21.68 10.01 3.93
N LEU A 243 -21.39 9.27 2.86
CA LEU A 243 -21.13 9.84 1.54
C LEU A 243 -22.39 10.46 0.91
N GLY A 244 -23.55 9.83 1.10
CA GLY A 244 -24.84 10.41 0.74
C GLY A 244 -25.16 11.66 1.58
N MET A 245 -24.82 11.63 2.87
CA MET A 245 -24.90 12.83 3.72
C MET A 245 -23.98 13.94 3.19
N HIS A 246 -22.73 13.64 2.88
CA HIS A 246 -21.76 14.57 2.29
C HIS A 246 -22.34 15.25 1.03
N TYR A 247 -22.89 14.45 0.12
CA TYR A 247 -23.55 14.95 -1.08
C TYR A 247 -24.71 15.92 -0.77
N THR A 248 -25.59 15.55 0.16
CA THR A 248 -26.74 16.39 0.53
C THR A 248 -26.34 17.69 1.23
N VAL A 249 -25.32 17.64 2.11
CA VAL A 249 -24.76 18.82 2.81
C VAL A 249 -24.19 19.81 1.81
N GLY A 250 -23.35 19.36 0.88
CA GLY A 250 -22.77 20.23 -0.15
C GLY A 250 -23.81 20.77 -1.13
N ARG A 251 -24.76 19.94 -1.57
CA ARG A 251 -25.77 20.36 -2.55
C ARG A 251 -26.79 21.34 -1.97
N LYS A 252 -27.21 21.17 -0.71
CA LYS A 252 -28.21 22.01 -0.06
C LYS A 252 -27.61 23.14 0.76
N GLY A 253 -26.28 23.19 0.89
CA GLY A 253 -25.58 24.16 1.71
C GLY A 253 -25.98 24.12 3.18
N LEU A 254 -26.09 22.92 3.76
CA LEU A 254 -26.58 22.73 5.13
C LEU A 254 -25.46 22.97 6.15
N GLY A 255 -25.73 23.79 7.16
CA GLY A 255 -24.82 24.02 8.29
C GLY A 255 -23.51 24.72 7.90
N ASP A 256 -22.51 24.62 8.78
CA ASP A 256 -21.18 25.18 8.54
C ASP A 256 -20.39 24.29 7.57
N GLN A 257 -20.29 24.73 6.31
CA GLN A 257 -19.68 23.96 5.23
C GLN A 257 -18.18 23.77 5.41
N ASP A 258 -17.50 24.71 6.07
CA ASP A 258 -16.05 24.66 6.29
C ASP A 258 -15.66 23.50 7.23
N ILE A 259 -16.59 23.08 8.09
CA ILE A 259 -16.41 21.96 9.01
C ILE A 259 -17.05 20.69 8.45
N LEU A 260 -18.29 20.77 7.97
CA LEU A 260 -19.09 19.58 7.64
C LEU A 260 -18.61 18.89 6.37
N LEU A 261 -18.19 19.62 5.33
CA LEU A 261 -17.71 19.03 4.09
C LEU A 261 -16.46 18.18 4.29
N PRO A 262 -15.36 18.68 4.89
CA PRO A 262 -14.18 17.86 5.12
C PRO A 262 -14.48 16.72 6.09
N LEU A 263 -15.24 16.97 7.17
CA LEU A 263 -15.55 15.94 8.15
C LEU A 263 -16.31 14.75 7.52
N THR A 264 -17.37 15.02 6.76
CA THR A 264 -18.18 13.98 6.10
C THR A 264 -17.41 13.28 4.99
N ALA A 265 -16.61 14.00 4.19
CA ALA A 265 -15.77 13.40 3.17
C ALA A 265 -14.74 12.43 3.76
N TRP A 266 -13.95 12.88 4.76
CA TRP A 266 -12.91 12.07 5.37
C TRP A 266 -13.46 10.89 6.16
N SER A 267 -14.57 11.06 6.88
CA SER A 267 -15.21 9.96 7.61
C SER A 267 -15.81 8.91 6.66
N ALA A 268 -16.40 9.31 5.54
CA ALA A 268 -16.86 8.39 4.50
C ALA A 268 -15.69 7.58 3.92
N VAL A 269 -14.62 8.26 3.48
CA VAL A 269 -13.42 7.62 2.92
C VAL A 269 -12.79 6.65 3.94
N PHE A 270 -12.62 7.09 5.18
CA PHE A 270 -12.08 6.26 6.26
C PHE A 270 -12.93 5.01 6.50
N SER A 271 -14.25 5.16 6.59
CA SER A 271 -15.17 4.03 6.80
C SER A 271 -15.13 3.03 5.65
N LEU A 272 -15.04 3.49 4.40
CA LEU A 272 -14.93 2.63 3.21
C LEU A 272 -13.60 1.89 3.18
N ILE A 273 -12.47 2.58 3.44
CA ILE A 273 -11.13 1.98 3.50
C ILE A 273 -11.08 0.89 4.59
N VAL A 274 -11.52 1.20 5.81
CA VAL A 274 -11.52 0.26 6.93
C VAL A 274 -12.50 -0.90 6.67
N GLY A 275 -13.68 -0.60 6.14
CA GLY A 275 -14.68 -1.59 5.75
C GLY A 275 -14.13 -2.60 4.75
N ILE A 276 -13.53 -2.13 3.65
CA ILE A 276 -12.89 -2.98 2.63
C ILE A 276 -11.73 -3.79 3.21
N ALA A 277 -10.83 -3.15 3.96
CA ALA A 277 -9.68 -3.82 4.56
C ALA A 277 -10.09 -4.99 5.47
N LEU A 278 -11.16 -4.81 6.25
CA LEU A 278 -11.65 -5.81 7.20
C LEU A 278 -12.61 -6.84 6.57
N CYS A 279 -13.19 -6.57 5.40
CA CYS A 279 -14.12 -7.46 4.72
C CYS A 279 -13.47 -8.74 4.16
N THR A 280 -12.14 -8.74 3.99
CA THR A 280 -11.41 -9.91 3.45
C THR A 280 -11.61 -11.19 4.25
N ALA A 281 -11.64 -11.09 5.59
CA ALA A 281 -11.76 -12.26 6.46
C ALA A 281 -13.15 -12.94 6.40
N PRO A 282 -14.29 -12.23 6.54
CA PRO A 282 -15.61 -12.84 6.36
C PRO A 282 -15.85 -13.32 4.92
N LEU A 283 -15.37 -12.58 3.90
CA LEU A 283 -15.42 -13.05 2.51
C LEU A 283 -14.63 -14.34 2.31
N GLY A 284 -13.42 -14.43 2.87
CA GLY A 284 -12.61 -15.65 2.83
C GLY A 284 -13.31 -16.83 3.51
N GLN A 285 -13.97 -16.62 4.64
CA GLN A 285 -14.78 -17.67 5.26
C GLN A 285 -15.95 -18.11 4.37
N LEU A 286 -16.67 -17.17 3.75
CA LEU A 286 -17.76 -17.48 2.84
C LEU A 286 -17.26 -18.32 1.67
N MET A 287 -16.19 -17.87 1.01
CA MET A 287 -15.58 -18.59 -0.11
C MET A 287 -15.06 -19.96 0.29
N ALA A 288 -14.47 -20.09 1.48
CA ALA A 288 -14.03 -21.38 1.99
C ALA A 288 -15.20 -22.33 2.28
N ARG A 289 -16.35 -21.83 2.77
CA ARG A 289 -17.56 -22.65 2.98
C ARG A 289 -18.17 -23.11 1.65
N ILE A 290 -18.24 -22.21 0.66
CA ILE A 290 -18.71 -22.54 -0.69
C ILE A 290 -17.78 -23.59 -1.31
N THR A 291 -16.46 -23.36 -1.24
CA THR A 291 -15.46 -24.31 -1.74
C THR A 291 -15.57 -25.66 -1.05
N ARG A 292 -15.77 -25.70 0.28
CA ARG A 292 -15.99 -26.96 1.01
C ARG A 292 -17.23 -27.72 0.55
N ARG A 293 -18.27 -27.02 0.06
CA ARG A 293 -19.51 -27.63 -0.42
C ARG A 293 -19.39 -28.18 -1.84
N TYR A 294 -18.65 -27.52 -2.72
CA TYR A 294 -18.63 -27.83 -4.15
C TYR A 294 -17.32 -28.45 -4.66
N ALA A 295 -16.20 -28.28 -3.96
CA ALA A 295 -14.91 -28.75 -4.45
C ALA A 295 -14.74 -30.25 -4.19
N GLN A 296 -14.38 -30.99 -5.24
CA GLN A 296 -14.08 -32.43 -5.17
C GLN A 296 -12.57 -32.73 -5.20
N ARG A 297 -11.72 -31.72 -5.41
CA ARG A 297 -10.26 -31.87 -5.50
C ARG A 297 -9.58 -31.60 -4.15
N PRO A 298 -8.46 -32.26 -3.83
CA PRO A 298 -7.81 -32.15 -2.52
C PRO A 298 -7.26 -30.74 -2.25
N ALA A 299 -6.65 -30.08 -3.25
CA ALA A 299 -6.05 -28.77 -3.09
C ALA A 299 -7.02 -27.65 -2.63
N PRO A 300 -8.17 -27.42 -3.30
CA PRO A 300 -9.14 -26.43 -2.84
C PRO A 300 -9.78 -26.78 -1.49
N LEU A 301 -9.97 -28.08 -1.18
CA LEU A 301 -10.46 -28.51 0.13
C LEU A 301 -9.46 -28.23 1.25
N LEU A 302 -8.16 -28.46 1.00
CA LEU A 302 -7.09 -28.11 1.93
C LEU A 302 -7.02 -26.59 2.16
N ALA A 303 -7.07 -25.80 1.08
CA ALA A 303 -7.10 -24.35 1.15
C ALA A 303 -8.28 -23.83 1.98
N ALA A 304 -9.49 -24.37 1.74
CA ALA A 304 -10.69 -24.02 2.49
C ALA A 304 -10.55 -24.34 3.99
N ARG A 305 -9.97 -25.49 4.34
CA ARG A 305 -9.69 -25.84 5.75
C ARG A 305 -8.68 -24.89 6.39
N TRP A 306 -7.62 -24.49 5.67
CA TRP A 306 -6.64 -23.53 6.16
C TRP A 306 -7.23 -22.14 6.42
N ILE A 307 -8.10 -21.66 5.52
CA ILE A 307 -8.78 -20.36 5.69
C ILE A 307 -9.75 -20.40 6.86
N LEU A 308 -10.52 -21.48 7.02
CA LEU A 308 -11.48 -21.62 8.13
C LEU A 308 -10.78 -21.74 9.49
N ALA A 309 -9.57 -22.31 9.54
CA ALA A 309 -8.79 -22.42 10.76
C ALA A 309 -8.20 -21.08 11.21
N ASP A 310 -7.77 -20.22 10.27
CA ASP A 310 -7.19 -18.90 10.57
C ASP A 310 -7.58 -17.84 9.51
N PRO A 311 -8.79 -17.27 9.61
CA PRO A 311 -9.34 -16.35 8.62
C PRO A 311 -8.65 -14.98 8.58
N TRP A 312 -8.02 -14.58 9.69
CA TRP A 312 -7.41 -13.26 9.82
C TRP A 312 -5.98 -13.20 9.27
N SER A 313 -5.32 -14.35 9.14
CA SER A 313 -3.96 -14.42 8.57
C SER A 313 -3.87 -13.82 7.17
N GLY A 314 -4.69 -14.30 6.23
CA GLY A 314 -4.71 -13.80 4.84
C GLY A 314 -5.38 -12.43 4.68
N SER A 315 -6.27 -12.05 5.60
CA SER A 315 -6.99 -10.77 5.55
C SER A 315 -6.07 -9.56 5.69
N ARG A 316 -5.15 -9.62 6.68
CA ARG A 316 -4.22 -8.50 6.94
C ARG A 316 -3.25 -8.26 5.79
N SER A 317 -2.84 -9.31 5.10
CA SER A 317 -1.90 -9.23 3.98
C SER A 317 -2.56 -8.75 2.69
N LEU A 318 -3.84 -9.05 2.49
CA LEU A 318 -4.62 -8.59 1.34
C LEU A 318 -5.17 -7.18 1.51
N ALA A 319 -5.37 -6.70 2.74
CA ALA A 319 -5.95 -5.39 3.03
C ALA A 319 -5.31 -4.24 2.24
N VAL A 320 -3.97 -4.20 2.18
CA VAL A 320 -3.25 -3.15 1.44
C VAL A 320 -3.51 -3.22 -0.06
N ALA A 321 -3.53 -4.43 -0.63
CA ALA A 321 -3.85 -4.62 -2.05
C ALA A 321 -5.28 -4.17 -2.35
N LEU A 322 -6.24 -4.47 -1.48
CA LEU A 322 -7.64 -4.07 -1.66
C LEU A 322 -7.85 -2.57 -1.51
N ILE A 323 -7.16 -1.91 -0.58
CA ILE A 323 -7.18 -0.44 -0.46
C ILE A 323 -6.60 0.20 -1.73
N SER A 324 -5.56 -0.41 -2.31
CA SER A 324 -4.96 0.04 -3.58
C SER A 324 -5.95 -0.08 -4.74
N VAL A 325 -6.65 -1.22 -4.82
CA VAL A 325 -7.70 -1.45 -5.82
C VAL A 325 -8.87 -0.49 -5.64
N LEU A 326 -9.30 -0.25 -4.41
CA LEU A 326 -10.35 0.74 -4.10
C LEU A 326 -9.95 2.12 -4.62
N ALA A 327 -8.74 2.58 -4.30
CA ALA A 327 -8.21 3.87 -4.76
C ALA A 327 -8.05 3.93 -6.29
N GLY A 328 -7.64 2.84 -6.92
CA GLY A 328 -7.59 2.74 -8.38
C GLY A 328 -8.97 2.85 -9.03
N ALA A 329 -9.97 2.15 -8.48
CA ALA A 329 -11.33 2.17 -8.99
C ALA A 329 -12.00 3.54 -8.81
N THR A 330 -11.82 4.19 -7.66
CA THR A 330 -12.28 5.57 -7.46
C THR A 330 -11.59 6.52 -8.44
N SER A 331 -10.27 6.39 -8.64
CA SER A 331 -9.54 7.24 -9.59
C SER A 331 -10.01 7.06 -11.03
N ILE A 332 -10.25 5.83 -11.48
CA ILE A 332 -10.74 5.53 -12.84
C ILE A 332 -12.14 6.14 -13.03
N ARG A 333 -13.05 5.92 -12.08
CA ARG A 333 -14.42 6.45 -12.17
C ARG A 333 -14.47 7.97 -12.08
N ALA A 334 -13.65 8.58 -11.23
CA ALA A 334 -13.55 10.03 -11.08
C ALA A 334 -13.03 10.68 -12.36
N LEU A 335 -12.03 10.07 -13.01
CA LEU A 335 -11.54 10.55 -14.29
C LEU A 335 -12.62 10.43 -15.38
N ALA A 336 -13.32 9.30 -15.47
CA ALA A 336 -14.41 9.13 -16.43
C ALA A 336 -15.52 10.18 -16.23
N TYR A 337 -15.87 10.50 -14.97
CA TYR A 337 -16.84 11.56 -14.66
C TYR A 337 -16.33 12.94 -15.08
N PHE A 338 -15.07 13.25 -14.77
CA PHE A 338 -14.43 14.50 -15.15
C PHE A 338 -14.41 14.70 -16.67
N ARG A 339 -14.12 13.64 -17.44
CA ARG A 339 -14.21 13.64 -18.91
C ARG A 339 -15.59 14.03 -19.41
N ALA A 340 -16.61 13.34 -18.91
CA ALA A 340 -17.99 13.61 -19.29
C ALA A 340 -18.43 15.04 -18.94
N GLN A 341 -17.93 15.59 -17.81
CA GLN A 341 -18.21 16.97 -17.41
C GLN A 341 -17.55 17.99 -18.36
N ASN A 342 -16.32 17.74 -18.79
CA ASN A 342 -15.62 18.60 -19.74
C ASN A 342 -16.28 18.59 -21.12
N GLU A 343 -16.65 17.40 -21.62
CA GLU A 343 -17.36 17.22 -22.88
C GLU A 343 -18.72 17.93 -22.87
N ALA A 344 -19.43 17.89 -21.74
CA ALA A 344 -20.69 18.60 -21.56
C ALA A 344 -20.51 20.13 -21.43
N ALA A 345 -19.36 20.59 -20.94
CA ALA A 345 -19.10 22.01 -20.68
C ALA A 345 -18.69 22.79 -21.95
N GLN A 346 -17.83 22.25 -22.83
CA GLN A 346 -17.31 22.99 -23.99
C GLN A 346 -16.94 22.09 -25.19
N GLY A 347 -17.24 22.58 -26.39
CA GLY A 347 -16.76 22.01 -27.65
C GLY A 347 -15.23 22.08 -27.78
N ARG A 348 -14.59 20.92 -27.60
CA ARG A 348 -13.36 20.44 -28.26
C ARG A 348 -11.99 21.09 -27.94
N ILE A 349 -11.87 22.24 -27.27
CA ILE A 349 -10.56 22.94 -27.16
C ILE A 349 -9.94 22.92 -25.74
N SER A 350 -10.71 22.72 -24.67
CA SER A 350 -10.20 22.80 -23.28
C SER A 350 -9.91 21.45 -22.59
N GLY A 351 -10.32 20.32 -23.19
CA GLY A 351 -10.33 18.99 -22.55
C GLY A 351 -9.01 18.20 -22.56
N LEU A 352 -8.09 18.44 -23.49
CA LEU A 352 -6.95 17.52 -23.70
C LEU A 352 -5.72 17.81 -22.82
N LEU A 353 -5.47 19.08 -22.46
CA LEU A 353 -4.27 19.51 -21.71
C LEU A 353 -4.28 19.10 -20.22
N THR A 354 -5.46 18.81 -19.66
CA THR A 354 -5.62 18.47 -18.23
C THR A 354 -5.68 16.96 -17.97
N GLU A 355 -5.97 16.16 -19.00
CA GLU A 355 -6.34 14.75 -18.84
C GLU A 355 -5.18 13.75 -18.84
N THR A 356 -4.10 14.05 -19.56
CA THR A 356 -2.98 13.10 -19.73
C THR A 356 -2.07 13.02 -18.49
N GLY A 357 -1.80 14.14 -17.83
CA GLY A 357 -0.91 14.21 -16.67
C GLY A 357 -1.48 13.56 -15.40
N LEU A 358 -2.75 13.85 -15.06
CA LEU A 358 -3.42 13.25 -13.90
C LEU A 358 -3.61 11.73 -14.06
N HIS A 359 -3.93 11.28 -15.28
CA HIS A 359 -4.05 9.85 -15.55
C HIS A 359 -2.71 9.12 -15.42
N ARG A 360 -1.64 9.63 -16.03
CA ARG A 360 -0.29 9.02 -15.95
C ARG A 360 0.22 8.96 -14.51
N PHE A 361 0.05 10.04 -13.74
CA PHE A 361 0.44 10.07 -12.34
C PHE A 361 -0.38 9.09 -11.49
N GLY A 362 -1.71 9.09 -11.65
CA GLY A 362 -2.60 8.18 -10.93
C GLY A 362 -2.28 6.70 -11.21
N VAL A 363 -2.00 6.35 -12.47
CA VAL A 363 -1.57 5.00 -12.85
C VAL A 363 -0.22 4.65 -12.22
N LEU A 364 0.76 5.55 -12.21
CA LEU A 364 2.06 5.30 -11.59
C LEU A 364 1.92 5.03 -10.08
N VAL A 365 1.17 5.87 -9.36
CA VAL A 365 0.91 5.70 -7.92
C VAL A 365 0.19 4.38 -7.66
N LEU A 366 -0.83 4.05 -8.46
CA LEU A 366 -1.56 2.79 -8.36
C LEU A 366 -0.63 1.59 -8.55
N VAL A 367 0.22 1.60 -9.59
CA VAL A 367 1.20 0.54 -9.86
C VAL A 367 2.18 0.40 -8.71
N MET A 368 2.76 1.51 -8.22
CA MET A 368 3.66 1.50 -7.07
C MET A 368 2.99 0.91 -5.83
N THR A 369 1.76 1.34 -5.53
CA THR A 369 0.99 0.84 -4.37
C THR A 369 0.75 -0.66 -4.48
N LEU A 370 0.35 -1.13 -5.67
CA LEU A 370 0.06 -2.54 -5.91
C LEU A 370 1.34 -3.41 -5.83
N LEU A 371 2.48 -2.91 -6.30
CA LEU A 371 3.76 -3.59 -6.17
C LEU A 371 4.19 -3.73 -4.70
N ILE A 372 4.06 -2.65 -3.90
CA ILE A 372 4.35 -2.68 -2.46
C ILE A 372 3.41 -3.67 -1.76
N ALA A 373 2.11 -3.65 -2.11
CA ALA A 373 1.12 -4.56 -1.57
C ALA A 373 1.43 -6.02 -1.92
N ALA A 374 1.82 -6.30 -3.17
CA ALA A 374 2.19 -7.64 -3.62
C ALA A 374 3.44 -8.17 -2.91
N GLY A 375 4.45 -7.32 -2.71
CA GLY A 375 5.62 -7.65 -1.90
C GLY A 375 5.25 -7.98 -0.45
N GLY A 376 4.38 -7.18 0.17
CA GLY A 376 3.93 -7.43 1.55
C GLY A 376 3.13 -8.73 1.67
N LEU A 377 2.26 -8.98 0.69
CA LEU A 377 1.51 -10.22 0.59
C LEU A 377 2.42 -11.44 0.43
N LEU A 378 3.44 -11.35 -0.43
CA LEU A 378 4.46 -12.39 -0.57
C LEU A 378 5.10 -12.71 0.78
N PHE A 379 5.52 -11.70 1.54
CA PHE A 379 6.12 -11.92 2.87
C PHE A 379 5.17 -12.61 3.83
N ALA A 380 3.92 -12.17 3.87
CA ALA A 380 2.91 -12.80 4.71
C ALA A 380 2.66 -14.27 4.31
N MET A 381 2.66 -14.58 3.01
CA MET A 381 2.52 -15.96 2.52
C MET A 381 3.74 -16.82 2.91
N VAL A 382 4.96 -16.31 2.71
CA VAL A 382 6.20 -17.00 3.10
C VAL A 382 6.25 -17.26 4.60
N GLU A 383 5.94 -16.26 5.42
CA GLU A 383 5.85 -16.39 6.88
C GLU A 383 4.78 -17.43 7.26
N GLY A 384 3.62 -17.41 6.59
CA GLY A 384 2.57 -18.40 6.76
C GLY A 384 3.01 -19.84 6.47
N LEU A 385 3.83 -20.05 5.45
CA LEU A 385 4.39 -21.37 5.14
C LEU A 385 5.43 -21.80 6.18
N LEU A 386 6.32 -20.91 6.58
CA LEU A 386 7.38 -21.19 7.55
C LEU A 386 6.83 -21.48 8.96
N THR A 387 5.79 -20.76 9.38
CA THR A 387 5.12 -20.99 10.66
C THR A 387 4.35 -22.31 10.69
N ARG A 388 3.87 -22.79 9.53
CA ARG A 388 3.14 -24.05 9.38
C ARG A 388 4.02 -25.22 8.95
N ARG A 389 5.35 -25.06 8.91
CA ARG A 389 6.29 -26.07 8.38
C ARG A 389 6.05 -27.47 8.96
N ARG A 390 5.85 -27.59 10.28
CA ARG A 390 5.62 -28.88 10.96
C ARG A 390 4.38 -29.60 10.42
N ALA A 391 3.29 -28.85 10.22
CA ALA A 391 2.06 -29.39 9.65
C ALA A 391 2.20 -29.77 8.16
N LEU A 392 2.98 -29.00 7.40
CA LEU A 392 3.26 -29.31 5.99
C LEU A 392 4.14 -30.56 5.85
N VAL A 393 5.17 -30.68 6.67
CA VAL A 393 6.05 -31.86 6.68
C VAL A 393 5.28 -33.11 7.11
N SER A 394 4.41 -33.04 8.13
CA SER A 394 3.57 -34.19 8.50
C SER A 394 2.63 -34.63 7.37
N LEU A 395 2.09 -33.69 6.58
CA LEU A 395 1.26 -34.02 5.41
C LEU A 395 2.07 -34.70 4.30
N VAL A 396 3.29 -34.24 4.05
CA VAL A 396 4.19 -34.86 3.07
C VAL A 396 4.63 -36.25 3.56
N ALA A 397 4.94 -36.40 4.84
CA ALA A 397 5.28 -37.69 5.45
C ALA A 397 4.11 -38.69 5.38
N ALA A 398 2.86 -38.19 5.48
CA ALA A 398 1.65 -38.99 5.27
C ALA A 398 1.35 -39.29 3.78
N GLY A 399 2.22 -38.90 2.84
CA GLY A 399 2.10 -39.21 1.42
C GLY A 399 1.42 -38.12 0.57
N THR A 400 1.13 -36.93 1.12
CA THR A 400 0.53 -35.85 0.31
C THR A 400 1.56 -35.29 -0.68
N PRO A 401 1.30 -35.30 -1.99
CA PRO A 401 2.26 -34.80 -2.98
C PRO A 401 2.45 -33.29 -2.85
N ARG A 402 3.69 -32.82 -3.03
CA ARG A 402 4.06 -31.38 -2.94
C ARG A 402 3.28 -30.52 -3.94
N SER A 403 2.89 -31.07 -5.10
CA SER A 403 2.07 -30.38 -6.10
C SER A 403 0.66 -30.05 -5.60
N VAL A 404 0.08 -30.90 -4.75
CA VAL A 404 -1.22 -30.64 -4.11
C VAL A 404 -1.10 -29.52 -3.08
N LEU A 405 -0.02 -29.52 -2.28
CA LEU A 405 0.27 -28.44 -1.34
C LEU A 405 0.50 -27.11 -2.07
N ALA A 406 1.29 -27.11 -3.14
CA ALA A 406 1.53 -25.92 -3.95
C ALA A 406 0.22 -25.34 -4.52
N ARG A 407 -0.64 -26.20 -5.10
CA ARG A 407 -1.97 -25.79 -5.56
C ARG A 407 -2.85 -25.28 -4.41
N ALA A 408 -2.79 -25.89 -3.23
CA ALA A 408 -3.55 -25.44 -2.07
C ALA A 408 -3.13 -24.03 -1.62
N VAL A 409 -1.83 -23.69 -1.68
CA VAL A 409 -1.33 -22.34 -1.39
C VAL A 409 -1.87 -21.32 -2.39
N LEU A 410 -1.89 -21.66 -3.69
CA LEU A 410 -2.47 -20.78 -4.72
C LEU A 410 -3.97 -20.56 -4.48
N TRP A 411 -4.73 -21.62 -4.22
CA TRP A 411 -6.15 -21.50 -3.87
C TRP A 411 -6.38 -20.71 -2.58
N GLN A 412 -5.51 -20.85 -1.58
CA GLN A 412 -5.60 -20.10 -0.33
C GLN A 412 -5.48 -18.59 -0.56
N ALA A 413 -4.62 -18.17 -1.50
CA ALA A 413 -4.47 -16.76 -1.86
C ALA A 413 -5.63 -16.25 -2.74
N LEU A 414 -6.03 -17.02 -3.76
CA LEU A 414 -6.98 -16.57 -4.77
C LEU A 414 -8.44 -16.63 -4.32
N LEU A 415 -8.83 -17.63 -3.50
CA LEU A 415 -10.22 -17.79 -3.03
C LEU A 415 -10.78 -16.51 -2.39
N PRO A 416 -10.12 -15.89 -1.38
CA PRO A 416 -10.60 -14.64 -0.80
C PRO A 416 -10.32 -13.42 -1.69
N ALA A 417 -9.24 -13.44 -2.47
CA ALA A 417 -8.79 -12.28 -3.23
C ALA A 417 -9.75 -11.89 -4.35
N VAL A 418 -10.23 -12.84 -5.16
CA VAL A 418 -11.10 -12.55 -6.32
C VAL A 418 -12.36 -11.79 -5.92
N PRO A 419 -13.22 -12.27 -5.01
CA PRO A 419 -14.43 -11.52 -4.63
C PRO A 419 -14.10 -10.24 -3.87
N ALA A 420 -12.99 -10.17 -3.14
CA ALA A 420 -12.60 -8.96 -2.44
C ALA A 420 -12.13 -7.85 -3.38
N VAL A 421 -11.40 -8.19 -4.44
CA VAL A 421 -10.99 -7.26 -5.52
C VAL A 421 -12.23 -6.74 -6.25
N LEU A 422 -13.16 -7.63 -6.60
CA LEU A 422 -14.44 -7.23 -7.22
C LEU A 422 -15.26 -6.31 -6.30
N LEU A 423 -15.33 -6.62 -5.01
CA LEU A 423 -15.99 -5.76 -4.03
C LEU A 423 -15.31 -4.39 -3.94
N ALA A 424 -13.97 -4.33 -3.90
CA ALA A 424 -13.23 -3.07 -3.83
C ALA A 424 -13.47 -2.20 -5.08
N ILE A 425 -13.54 -2.82 -6.27
CA ILE A 425 -13.89 -2.10 -7.51
C ILE A 425 -15.32 -1.59 -7.46
N ALA A 426 -16.29 -2.45 -7.11
CA ALA A 426 -17.69 -2.07 -7.00
C ALA A 426 -17.88 -0.92 -6.02
N VAL A 427 -17.25 -0.99 -4.84
CA VAL A 427 -17.30 0.06 -3.83
C VAL A 427 -16.63 1.35 -4.31
N GLY A 428 -15.48 1.27 -4.99
CA GLY A 428 -14.80 2.47 -5.50
C GLY A 428 -15.59 3.19 -6.59
N VAL A 429 -16.14 2.42 -7.55
CA VAL A 429 -16.99 2.97 -8.63
C VAL A 429 -18.26 3.58 -8.06
N THR A 430 -18.93 2.89 -7.14
CA THR A 430 -20.17 3.39 -6.53
C THR A 430 -19.92 4.59 -5.63
N ALA A 431 -18.78 4.66 -4.92
CA ALA A 431 -18.45 5.81 -4.08
C ALA A 431 -18.36 7.09 -4.92
N VAL A 432 -17.66 7.04 -6.06
CA VAL A 432 -17.61 8.19 -6.96
C VAL A 432 -19.00 8.48 -7.54
N ALA A 433 -19.73 7.48 -8.00
CA ALA A 433 -21.08 7.66 -8.55
C ALA A 433 -22.04 8.34 -7.56
N THR A 434 -21.95 8.03 -6.27
CA THR A 434 -22.76 8.70 -5.23
C THR A 434 -22.38 10.16 -4.99
N ALA A 435 -21.16 10.56 -5.35
CA ALA A 435 -20.68 11.92 -5.21
C ALA A 435 -20.93 12.79 -6.47
N GLU A 436 -21.46 12.22 -7.56
CA GLU A 436 -21.69 12.94 -8.81
C GLU A 436 -22.79 14.00 -8.68
N THR A 437 -22.45 15.25 -8.99
CA THR A 437 -23.38 16.39 -8.88
C THR A 437 -24.37 16.50 -10.03
N GLN A 438 -23.99 16.01 -11.20
CA GLN A 438 -24.74 16.08 -12.45
C GLN A 438 -24.93 14.67 -13.02
N ARG A 439 -26.12 14.40 -13.58
CA ARG A 439 -26.40 13.14 -14.29
C ARG A 439 -25.89 13.27 -15.72
N LEU A 440 -24.64 12.88 -15.91
CA LEU A 440 -23.99 12.84 -17.22
C LEU A 440 -23.92 11.39 -17.72
N PRO A 441 -23.97 11.16 -19.04
CA PRO A 441 -23.66 9.85 -19.61
C PRO A 441 -22.16 9.59 -19.47
N VAL A 442 -21.75 8.93 -18.39
CA VAL A 442 -20.34 8.62 -18.13
C VAL A 442 -19.99 7.25 -18.70
N ASP A 443 -18.87 7.16 -19.43
CA ASP A 443 -18.29 5.88 -19.83
C ASP A 443 -17.98 5.05 -18.56
N PRO A 444 -18.53 3.82 -18.44
CA PRO A 444 -18.22 2.93 -17.33
C PRO A 444 -16.74 2.57 -17.18
N ALA A 445 -15.91 2.78 -18.22
CA ALA A 445 -14.49 2.46 -18.23
C ALA A 445 -14.20 0.97 -17.94
N TRP A 446 -15.02 0.08 -18.52
CA TRP A 446 -14.96 -1.37 -18.25
C TRP A 446 -13.59 -1.97 -18.52
N VAL A 447 -12.89 -1.51 -19.55
CA VAL A 447 -11.55 -2.00 -19.91
C VAL A 447 -10.53 -1.64 -18.83
N GLN A 448 -10.54 -0.39 -18.34
CA GLN A 448 -9.65 0.07 -17.28
C GLN A 448 -9.94 -0.65 -15.97
N LEU A 449 -11.22 -0.81 -15.61
CA LEU A 449 -11.62 -1.55 -14.40
C LEU A 449 -11.25 -3.04 -14.49
N ALA A 450 -11.42 -3.67 -15.66
CA ALA A 450 -11.00 -5.05 -15.89
C ALA A 450 -9.48 -5.20 -15.83
N SER A 451 -8.72 -4.23 -16.37
CA SER A 451 -7.25 -4.22 -16.29
C SER A 451 -6.76 -4.07 -14.85
N LEU A 452 -7.43 -3.25 -14.03
CA LEU A 452 -7.15 -3.09 -12.60
C LEU A 452 -7.45 -4.40 -11.85
N ALA A 453 -8.61 -5.03 -12.10
CA ALA A 453 -8.98 -6.30 -11.50
C ALA A 453 -7.98 -7.41 -11.86
N GLY A 454 -7.69 -7.55 -13.15
CA GLY A 454 -6.76 -8.53 -13.69
C GLY A 454 -5.34 -8.32 -13.16
N GLY A 455 -4.85 -7.09 -13.15
CA GLY A 455 -3.53 -6.73 -12.62
C GLY A 455 -3.41 -7.03 -11.13
N ALA A 456 -4.43 -6.72 -10.32
CA ALA A 456 -4.43 -7.03 -8.89
C ALA A 456 -4.45 -8.54 -8.63
N ILE A 457 -5.30 -9.30 -9.33
CA ILE A 457 -5.36 -10.77 -9.20
C ILE A 457 -4.05 -11.40 -9.68
N ALA A 458 -3.47 -10.92 -10.77
CA ALA A 458 -2.18 -11.39 -11.29
C ALA A 458 -1.04 -11.11 -10.30
N ALA A 459 -0.99 -9.93 -9.68
CA ALA A 459 0.00 -9.60 -8.66
C ALA A 459 -0.14 -10.51 -7.42
N ILE A 460 -1.36 -10.80 -7.00
CA ILE A 460 -1.65 -11.75 -5.90
C ILE A 460 -1.22 -13.17 -6.27
N ALA A 461 -1.52 -13.61 -7.50
CA ALA A 461 -1.09 -14.92 -8.01
C ALA A 461 0.44 -15.02 -8.12
N ALA A 462 1.11 -13.95 -8.56
CA ALA A 462 2.57 -13.86 -8.62
C ALA A 462 3.20 -13.94 -7.22
N ALA A 463 2.66 -13.22 -6.24
CA ALA A 463 3.09 -13.33 -4.85
C ALA A 463 2.89 -14.76 -4.29
N ALA A 464 1.75 -15.38 -4.58
CA ALA A 464 1.46 -16.74 -4.14
C ALA A 464 2.39 -17.78 -4.80
N THR A 465 2.63 -17.66 -6.11
CA THR A 465 3.56 -18.55 -6.84
C THR A 465 5.00 -18.37 -6.39
N LEU A 466 5.46 -17.14 -6.19
CA LEU A 466 6.82 -16.86 -5.73
C LEU A 466 7.04 -17.37 -4.29
N SER A 467 6.00 -17.37 -3.45
CA SER A 467 6.07 -17.99 -2.11
C SER A 467 6.37 -19.50 -2.16
N LEU A 468 6.04 -20.18 -3.28
CA LEU A 468 6.31 -21.61 -3.47
C LEU A 468 7.80 -21.94 -3.58
N LEU A 469 8.67 -20.96 -3.87
CA LEU A 469 10.12 -21.16 -3.85
C LEU A 469 10.59 -21.65 -2.47
N VAL A 470 9.93 -21.20 -1.40
CA VAL A 470 10.23 -21.60 -0.02
C VAL A 470 9.56 -22.93 0.36
N LEU A 471 8.57 -23.41 -0.43
CA LEU A 471 7.82 -24.62 -0.11
C LEU A 471 8.70 -25.87 -0.09
N ARG A 472 9.72 -25.97 -0.97
CA ARG A 472 10.65 -27.11 -0.97
C ARG A 472 11.44 -27.18 0.34
N ALA A 473 11.97 -26.04 0.79
CA ALA A 473 12.68 -25.96 2.07
C ALA A 473 11.74 -26.25 3.25
N ALA A 474 10.53 -25.68 3.24
CA ALA A 474 9.54 -25.88 4.30
C ALA A 474 8.95 -27.30 4.38
N THR A 475 9.17 -28.15 3.36
CA THR A 475 8.68 -29.54 3.28
C THR A 475 9.81 -30.59 3.26
N ALA A 476 11.03 -30.19 3.64
CA ALA A 476 12.15 -31.11 3.73
C ALA A 476 11.99 -32.03 4.96
N VAL A 477 12.02 -33.35 4.73
CA VAL A 477 11.86 -34.38 5.78
C VAL A 477 13.05 -34.39 6.76
N SER A 478 14.22 -33.88 6.34
CA SER A 478 15.38 -33.70 7.22
C SER A 478 15.08 -32.82 8.43
N GLU A 479 14.08 -31.94 8.36
CA GLU A 479 13.64 -31.12 9.48
C GLU A 479 12.93 -31.91 10.61
N LEU A 480 12.47 -33.13 10.34
CA LEU A 480 11.95 -34.03 11.39
C LEU A 480 13.09 -34.72 12.16
N ARG A 481 14.32 -34.70 11.66
CA ARG A 481 15.47 -35.40 12.25
C ARG A 481 16.35 -34.51 13.15
N THR A 482 16.12 -33.19 13.16
CA THR A 482 16.95 -32.20 13.87
C THR A 482 16.35 -31.68 15.18
N GLU A 483 15.30 -32.32 15.68
CA GLU A 483 14.89 -32.29 17.09
C GLU A 483 14.86 -33.75 17.57
#